data_AF-A0AAD9U7G6-F1
#
_entry.id   AF-A0AAD9U7G6-F1
#
_cell.length_a   1.000
_cell.length_b   1.000
_cell.length_c   1.000
_cell.angle_alpha   90.00
_cell.angle_beta   90.00
_cell.angle_gamma   90.00
#
_symmetry.space_group_name_H-M   'P 1'
#
loop_
_entity.id
_entity.type
_entity.pdbx_description
1 polymer ?
#
loop_
_entity_poly.entity_id
_entity_poly.type
_entity_poly.pdbx_seq_one_letter_code
_entity_poly.pdbx_strand_id
1 'polypeptide(L)'
;MRHNFEWKVKRSKKTTLHLVCLMDICTWKLSAVRRDEATYFQVRSFINEHTCPLEEIHRRHRQANAVIIREVVAPRLQQHDGRLMQPKDIIADIKTM
;
A
#
# COMPACT_ATOMS: atom_id res chain seq x y z
N MET A 1 11.04 -9.38 -1.47
CA MET A 1 10.41 -8.30 -0.68
C MET A 1 9.01 -8.73 -0.27
N ARG A 2 8.65 -8.61 1.01
CA ARG A 2 7.23 -8.62 1.40
C ARG A 2 6.71 -7.23 1.03
N HIS A 3 5.97 -7.15 -0.06
CA HIS A 3 5.30 -5.92 -0.46
C HIS A 3 4.28 -5.59 0.64
N ASN A 4 4.50 -4.50 1.36
CA ASN A 4 3.66 -4.07 2.49
C ASN A 4 2.35 -3.47 1.95
N PHE A 5 1.50 -4.32 1.36
CA PHE A 5 0.25 -3.86 0.77
C PHE A 5 -0.74 -3.44 1.85
N GLU A 6 -1.20 -2.19 1.76
CA GLU A 6 -2.23 -1.65 2.64
C GLU A 6 -3.64 -1.94 2.10
N TRP A 7 -4.57 -2.18 3.02
CA TRP A 7 -5.99 -2.41 2.74
C TRP A 7 -6.88 -1.58 3.66
N LYS A 8 -8.11 -1.32 3.23
CA LYS A 8 -9.16 -0.64 4.00
C LYS A 8 -10.37 -1.54 4.19
N VAL A 9 -11.11 -1.26 5.25
CA VAL A 9 -12.42 -1.87 5.50
C VAL A 9 -13.44 -1.18 4.59
N LYS A 10 -13.96 -1.90 3.60
CA LYS A 10 -15.07 -1.41 2.75
C LYS A 10 -16.42 -1.54 3.46
N ARG A 11 -16.60 -2.62 4.23
CA ARG A 11 -17.82 -2.89 5.00
C ARG A 11 -17.50 -3.77 6.20
N SER A 12 -18.00 -3.40 7.37
CA SER A 12 -17.93 -4.21 8.58
C SER A 12 -19.31 -4.25 9.25
N LYS A 13 -19.77 -5.45 9.56
CA LYS A 13 -21.00 -5.74 10.30
C LYS A 13 -20.71 -6.90 11.25
N LYS A 14 -21.61 -7.14 12.21
CA LYS A 14 -21.54 -8.32 13.10
C LYS A 14 -21.47 -9.65 12.33
N THR A 15 -22.01 -9.74 11.11
CA THR A 15 -22.05 -10.98 10.32
C THR A 15 -21.18 -10.96 9.07
N THR A 16 -20.65 -9.81 8.63
CA THR A 16 -19.89 -9.68 7.37
C THR A 16 -18.71 -8.74 7.49
N LEU A 17 -17.58 -9.10 6.88
CA LEU A 17 -16.41 -8.25 6.72
C LEU A 17 -15.98 -8.23 5.26
N HIS A 18 -15.76 -7.04 4.70
CA HIS A 18 -15.23 -6.85 3.36
C HIS A 18 -14.02 -5.90 3.43
N LEU A 19 -12.86 -6.42 3.04
CA LEU A 19 -11.60 -5.68 2.90
C LEU A 19 -11.29 -5.50 1.42
N VAL A 20 -10.74 -4.35 1.07
CA VAL A 20 -10.27 -4.01 -0.28
C VAL A 20 -8.94 -3.29 -0.19
N CYS A 21 -8.17 -3.27 -1.28
CA CYS A 21 -6.99 -2.43 -1.36
C CYS A 21 -7.35 -0.94 -1.12
N LEU A 22 -6.37 -0.13 -0.71
CA LEU A 22 -6.56 1.32 -0.64
C LEU A 22 -6.94 1.94 -1.99
N MET A 23 -6.34 1.42 -3.07
CA MET A 23 -6.58 1.85 -4.44
C MET A 23 -7.79 1.14 -5.02
N ASP A 24 -8.80 1.90 -5.46
CA ASP A 24 -10.06 1.33 -5.95
C ASP A 24 -9.91 0.60 -7.30
N ILE A 25 -8.85 0.90 -8.06
CA ILE A 25 -8.48 0.21 -9.31
C ILE A 25 -7.89 -1.20 -9.08
N CYS A 26 -7.58 -1.55 -7.83
CA CYS A 26 -6.95 -2.81 -7.49
C CYS A 26 -7.95 -3.96 -7.40
N THR A 27 -7.55 -5.14 -7.86
CA THR A 27 -8.36 -6.37 -7.78
C THR A 27 -8.34 -7.03 -6.40
N TRP A 28 -7.38 -6.69 -5.53
CA TRP A 28 -7.25 -7.32 -4.23
C TRP A 28 -8.47 -7.06 -3.34
N LYS A 29 -9.04 -8.14 -2.82
CA LYS A 29 -10.21 -8.09 -1.93
C LYS A 29 -10.34 -9.36 -1.09
N LEU A 30 -10.87 -9.19 0.11
CA LEU A 30 -11.26 -10.28 1.00
C LEU A 30 -12.70 -10.07 1.46
N SER A 31 -13.51 -11.11 1.36
CA SER A 31 -14.86 -11.14 1.93
C SER A 31 -14.98 -12.31 2.89
N ALA A 32 -15.43 -12.03 4.09
CA ALA A 32 -15.61 -13.01 5.14
C ALA A 32 -16.97 -12.85 5.82
N VAL A 33 -17.52 -13.95 6.31
CA VAL A 33 -18.81 -13.96 7.02
C VAL A 33 -18.66 -14.68 8.34
N ARG A 34 -19.36 -14.19 9.36
CA ARG A 34 -19.50 -14.85 10.65
C ARG A 34 -20.88 -15.49 10.68
N ARG A 35 -20.93 -16.81 10.88
CA ARG A 35 -22.19 -17.52 11.12
C ARG A 35 -22.65 -17.23 12.55
N ASP A 36 -23.95 -17.42 12.81
CA ASP A 36 -24.49 -17.23 14.15
C ASP A 36 -23.74 -18.11 15.15
N GLU A 37 -23.53 -17.59 16.36
CA GLU A 37 -22.76 -18.19 17.46
C GLU A 37 -21.24 -18.35 17.22
N ALA A 38 -20.75 -18.17 15.99
CA ALA A 38 -19.32 -18.24 15.72
C ALA A 38 -18.58 -17.02 16.32
N THR A 39 -17.42 -17.27 16.92
CA THR A 39 -16.51 -16.24 17.44
C THR A 39 -15.56 -15.69 16.37
N TYR A 40 -15.54 -16.29 15.18
CA TYR A 40 -14.62 -15.97 14.10
C TYR A 40 -15.35 -15.76 12.76
N PHE A 41 -14.71 -15.02 11.86
CA PHE A 41 -15.17 -14.87 10.48
C PHE A 41 -14.55 -15.97 9.60
N GLN A 42 -15.37 -16.63 8.80
CA GLN A 42 -14.93 -17.54 7.76
C GLN A 42 -14.74 -16.77 6.45
N VAL A 43 -13.55 -16.89 5.85
CA VAL A 43 -13.27 -16.31 4.52
C VAL A 43 -14.12 -17.02 3.47
N ARG A 44 -14.89 -16.24 2.69
CA ARG A 44 -15.73 -16.72 1.59
C ARG A 44 -15.10 -16.50 0.22
N SER A 45 -14.37 -15.41 0.06
CA SER A 45 -13.68 -15.08 -1.18
C SER A 45 -12.42 -14.29 -0.86
N PHE A 46 -11.32 -14.65 -1.52
CA PHE A 46 -10.04 -13.98 -1.38
C PHE A 46 -9.36 -13.91 -2.74
N ILE A 47 -9.18 -12.69 -3.24
CA ILE A 47 -8.30 -12.41 -4.38
C ILE A 47 -7.02 -11.82 -3.81
N ASN A 48 -5.94 -12.60 -3.84
CA ASN A 48 -4.64 -12.22 -3.30
C ASN A 48 -3.74 -11.48 -4.31
N GLU A 49 -4.26 -11.20 -5.50
CA GLU A 49 -3.52 -10.47 -6.52
C GLU A 49 -3.72 -8.95 -6.32
N HIS A 50 -2.62 -8.21 -6.32
CA HIS A 50 -2.61 -6.76 -6.37
C HIS A 50 -2.27 -6.30 -7.79
N THR A 51 -3.18 -5.58 -8.44
CA THR A 51 -2.95 -4.94 -9.73
C THR A 51 -2.59 -3.45 -9.61
N CYS A 52 -2.61 -2.91 -8.39
CA CYS A 52 -2.27 -1.51 -8.15
C CYS A 52 -0.75 -1.26 -8.29
N PRO A 53 -0.35 -0.12 -8.88
CA PRO A 53 1.05 0.27 -8.94
C PRO A 53 1.62 0.45 -7.53
N LEU A 54 2.77 -0.17 -7.26
CA LEU A 54 3.43 -0.11 -5.95
C LEU A 54 3.75 1.34 -5.55
N GLU A 55 4.13 2.15 -6.53
CA GLU A 55 4.50 3.57 -6.39
C GLU A 55 3.35 4.44 -5.86
N GLU A 56 2.11 4.16 -6.29
CA GLU A 56 0.95 4.95 -5.89
C GLU A 56 0.41 4.55 -4.51
N ILE A 57 0.57 3.27 -4.14
CA ILE A 57 0.32 2.77 -2.78
C ILE A 57 1.32 3.40 -1.81
N HIS A 58 2.60 3.46 -2.20
CA HIS A 58 3.66 4.03 -1.36
C HIS A 58 3.45 5.53 -1.06
N ARG A 59 2.87 6.31 -1.99
CA ARG A 59 2.50 7.72 -1.73
C ARG A 59 1.43 7.88 -0.65
N ARG A 60 0.56 6.88 -0.47
CA ARG A 60 -0.51 6.88 0.54
C ARG A 60 -0.15 6.09 1.79
N HIS A 61 1.03 5.48 1.84
CA HIS A 61 1.49 4.70 2.97
C HIS A 61 1.62 5.61 4.18
N ARG A 62 0.76 5.40 5.19
CA ARG A 62 0.71 6.25 6.39
C ARG A 62 2.00 6.20 7.22
N GLN A 63 2.89 5.26 6.89
CA GLN A 63 4.14 4.96 7.58
C GLN A 63 5.25 4.76 6.53
N ALA A 64 5.56 5.79 5.74
CA ALA A 64 6.77 5.79 4.92
C ALA A 64 7.99 5.62 5.85
N ASN A 65 8.57 4.42 5.87
CA ASN A 65 9.75 4.12 6.68
C ASN A 65 11.03 4.52 5.92
N ALA A 66 12.13 4.70 6.65
CA ALA A 66 13.41 5.09 6.06
C ALA A 66 13.92 4.12 4.96
N VAL A 67 13.51 2.85 5.02
CA VAL A 67 13.85 1.83 4.00
C VAL A 67 13.12 2.10 2.69
N ILE A 68 11.82 2.43 2.75
CA ILE A 68 11.03 2.80 1.56
C ILE A 68 11.56 4.10 0.94
N ILE A 69 11.87 5.10 1.78
CA ILE A 69 12.49 6.35 1.29
C ILE A 69 13.81 6.01 0.58
N ARG A 70 14.65 5.16 1.17
CA ARG A 70 15.88 4.71 0.51
C ARG A 70 15.59 3.99 -0.82
N GLU A 71 14.67 3.05 -0.87
CA GLU A 71 14.39 2.28 -2.11
C GLU A 71 13.83 3.16 -3.23
N VAL A 72 13.00 4.15 -2.91
CA VAL A 72 12.40 5.04 -3.92
C VAL A 72 13.35 6.17 -4.33
N VAL A 73 14.08 6.74 -3.38
CA VAL A 73 14.91 7.95 -3.59
C VAL A 73 16.35 7.60 -3.98
N ALA A 74 16.93 6.51 -3.48
CA ALA A 74 18.34 6.15 -3.77
C ALA A 74 18.64 5.89 -5.25
N PRO A 75 17.78 5.21 -6.03
CA PRO A 75 18.02 5.05 -7.46
C PRO A 75 18.05 6.40 -8.20
N ARG A 76 17.23 7.38 -7.77
CA ARG A 76 17.18 8.72 -8.36
C ARG A 76 18.38 9.58 -7.97
N LEU A 77 18.88 9.42 -6.74
CA LEU A 77 20.14 10.03 -6.29
C LEU A 77 21.35 9.55 -7.11
N GLN A 78 21.31 8.33 -7.64
CA GLN A 78 22.39 7.76 -8.47
C GLN A 78 22.32 8.20 -9.95
N GLN A 79 21.17 8.68 -10.41
CA GLN A 79 20.94 9.09 -11.80
C GLN A 79 21.46 10.50 -12.13
N HIS A 80 21.82 11.30 -11.13
CA HIS A 80 22.43 12.60 -11.36
C HIS A 80 23.93 12.45 -11.62
N ASP A 81 24.33 12.40 -12.90
CA ASP A 81 25.69 12.47 -13.50
C ASP A 81 26.85 12.94 -12.59
N GLY A 82 27.16 12.18 -11.54
CA GLY A 82 28.16 12.53 -10.52
C GLY A 82 27.82 13.74 -9.63
N ARG A 83 26.61 14.32 -9.70
CA ARG A 83 26.23 15.48 -8.89
C ARG A 83 25.51 15.03 -7.63
N LEU A 84 26.16 15.22 -6.47
CA LEU A 84 25.53 14.99 -5.17
C LEU A 84 24.31 15.92 -5.04
N MET A 85 23.11 15.33 -5.04
CA MET A 85 21.87 16.09 -4.82
C MET A 85 21.94 16.78 -3.46
N GLN A 86 21.69 18.08 -3.44
CA GLN A 86 21.62 18.82 -2.19
C GLN A 86 20.26 18.57 -1.53
N PRO A 87 20.15 18.71 -0.20
CA PRO A 87 18.87 18.55 0.50
C PRO A 87 17.70 19.37 -0.11
N LYS A 88 17.99 20.56 -0.65
CA LYS A 88 16.99 21.40 -1.33
C LYS A 88 16.44 20.77 -2.62
N ASP A 89 17.28 20.04 -3.36
CA ASP A 89 16.92 19.40 -4.61
C ASP A 89 16.05 18.17 -4.32
N ILE A 90 16.37 17.43 -3.25
CA ILE A 90 15.54 16.32 -2.73
C ILE A 90 14.16 16.82 -2.31
N ILE A 91 14.09 17.94 -1.57
CA ILE A 91 12.80 18.52 -1.13
C ILE A 91 11.96 18.98 -2.33
N ALA A 92 12.58 19.59 -3.35
CA ALA A 92 11.90 20.01 -4.56
C ALA A 92 11.38 18.81 -5.37
N ASP A 93 12.18 17.76 -5.54
CA ASP A 93 11.78 16.53 -6.21
C ASP A 93 10.59 15.88 -5.51
N ILE A 94 10.67 15.68 -4.18
CA ILE A 94 9.57 15.12 -3.38
C ILE A 94 8.28 15.95 -3.49
N LYS A 95 8.37 17.28 -3.56
CA LYS A 95 7.19 18.16 -3.71
C LYS A 95 6.56 18.09 -5.10
N THR A 96 7.32 17.70 -6.11
CA THR A 96 6.84 17.55 -7.50
C THR A 96 6.43 16.11 -7.83
N MET A 97 6.68 15.16 -6.92
CA MET A 97 6.16 13.79 -7.00
C MET A 97 4.65 13.80 -6.83
#